data_AF-A0A818Y082-F1
#
_entry.id   AF-A0A818Y082-F1
#
_cell.length_a   1.000
_cell.length_b   1.000
_cell.length_c   1.000
_cell.angle_alpha   90.00
_cell.angle_beta   90.00
_cell.angle_gamma   90.00
#
_symmetry.space_group_name_H-M   'P 1'
#
loop_
_entity.id
_entity.type
_entity.pdbx_description
1 polymer ?
#
loop_
_entity_poly.entity_id
_entity_poly.type
_entity_poly.pdbx_seq_one_letter_code
_entity_poly.pdbx_strand_id
1 'polypeptide(L)'
;MHICYNFTYYTLLTSLPTYFSTILKFDLQQSGFTFALPYCVQFLVTIIVGQIVDRLRVRKTFSITTLRKTQTIIGTIGACGFLIAIGYMGCDRFRAVICCVLAVGFLGFHTCGAIISHLDVASNYAGTIVGITNSLATIPGFVGPYVVGAITKNNQTVEAWRLIFNISAGIGAFGSLVYCIFFNGEEQSWNRIEHENDTIE
;
A
#
# COMPACT_ATOMS: atom_id res chain seq x y z
N MET A 1 1.71 -9.11 -4.51
CA MET A 1 1.17 -7.78 -4.14
C MET A 1 1.66 -7.28 -2.79
N HIS A 2 1.53 -8.07 -1.72
CA HIS A 2 1.95 -7.66 -0.36
C HIS A 2 3.40 -7.16 -0.28
N ILE A 3 4.32 -7.82 -0.98
CA ILE A 3 5.73 -7.42 -1.15
C ILE A 3 5.86 -6.02 -1.77
N CYS A 4 5.22 -5.79 -2.92
CA CYS A 4 5.29 -4.51 -3.64
C CYS A 4 4.69 -3.37 -2.81
N TYR A 5 3.57 -3.63 -2.12
CA TYR A 5 2.96 -2.67 -1.22
C TYR A 5 3.87 -2.27 -0.06
N ASN A 6 4.45 -3.25 0.63
CA ASN A 6 5.36 -2.99 1.73
C ASN A 6 6.58 -2.19 1.27
N PHE A 7 7.14 -2.50 0.09
CA PHE A 7 8.23 -1.72 -0.50
C PHE A 7 7.83 -0.25 -0.69
N THR A 8 6.69 0.02 -1.33
CA THR A 8 6.21 1.39 -1.58
C THR A 8 5.86 2.11 -0.27
N TYR A 9 5.21 1.42 0.68
CA TYR A 9 4.82 1.97 1.97
C TYR A 9 6.04 2.34 2.83
N TYR A 10 7.03 1.45 2.94
CA TYR A 10 8.26 1.73 3.68
C TYR A 10 9.10 2.81 2.99
N THR A 11 9.13 2.82 1.66
CA THR A 11 9.81 3.90 0.93
C THR A 11 9.14 5.25 1.22
N LEU A 12 7.81 5.33 1.20
CA LEU A 12 7.10 6.54 1.61
C LEU A 12 7.38 6.90 3.08
N LEU A 13 7.27 5.96 4.02
CA LEU A 13 7.51 6.18 5.45
C LEU A 13 8.92 6.71 5.75
N THR A 14 9.94 6.20 5.05
CA THR A 14 11.34 6.60 5.25
C THR A 14 11.71 7.87 4.48
N SER A 15 11.14 8.05 3.29
CA SER A 15 11.42 9.18 2.41
C SER A 15 10.68 10.44 2.83
N LEU A 16 9.49 10.33 3.41
CA LEU A 16 8.61 11.45 3.72
C LEU A 16 9.18 12.39 4.81
N PRO A 17 9.71 11.90 5.95
CA PRO A 17 10.42 12.73 6.91
C PRO A 17 11.66 13.39 6.32
N THR A 18 12.47 12.59 5.60
CA THR A 18 13.73 13.04 5.00
C THR A 18 13.49 14.09 3.91
N TYR A 19 12.49 13.92 3.07
CA TYR A 19 12.11 14.84 2.00
C TYR A 19 11.59 16.16 2.56
N PHE A 20 10.72 16.11 3.58
CA PHE A 20 10.21 17.31 4.23
C PHE A 20 11.30 18.08 5.00
N SER A 21 12.28 17.39 5.60
CA SER A 21 13.40 18.05 6.28
C SER A 21 14.44 18.63 5.29
N THR A 22 14.80 17.89 4.25
CA THR A 22 15.89 18.28 3.33
C THR A 22 15.43 19.24 2.24
N ILE A 23 14.28 18.98 1.60
CA ILE A 23 13.79 19.78 0.46
C ILE A 23 12.89 20.91 0.94
N LEU A 24 11.93 20.62 1.82
CA LEU A 24 10.98 21.63 2.30
C LEU A 24 11.52 22.43 3.49
N LYS A 25 12.66 22.03 4.08
CA LYS A 25 13.28 22.67 5.26
C LYS A 25 12.30 22.85 6.42
N PHE A 26 11.40 21.89 6.62
CA PHE A 26 10.54 21.87 7.80
C PHE A 26 11.35 21.49 9.04
N ASP A 27 11.12 22.20 10.13
CA ASP A 27 11.67 21.80 11.43
C ASP A 27 10.91 20.56 11.92
N LEU A 28 11.65 19.45 12.07
CA LEU A 28 11.08 18.14 12.40
C LEU A 28 10.34 18.17 13.76
N GLN A 29 10.80 19.02 14.67
CA GLN A 29 10.27 19.11 16.03
C GLN A 29 8.96 19.91 16.14
N GLN A 30 8.76 20.91 15.26
CA GLN A 30 7.55 21.74 15.27
C GLN A 30 6.44 21.19 14.36
N SER A 31 6.78 20.35 13.38
CA SER A 31 5.86 19.96 12.30
C SER A 31 5.22 18.58 12.49
N GLY A 32 5.21 18.05 13.72
CA GLY A 32 4.65 16.73 14.05
C GLY A 32 3.23 16.51 13.51
N PHE A 33 2.39 17.56 13.52
CA PHE A 33 1.04 17.50 12.97
C PHE A 33 1.02 17.26 11.45
N THR A 34 1.93 17.89 10.71
CA THR A 34 2.06 17.71 9.24
C THR A 34 2.50 16.29 8.88
N PHE A 35 3.37 15.68 9.70
CA PHE A 35 3.77 14.29 9.51
C PHE A 35 2.68 13.28 9.87
N ALA A 36 1.81 13.61 10.82
CA ALA A 36 0.67 12.75 11.20
C ALA A 36 -0.48 12.79 10.17
N LEU A 37 -0.66 13.92 9.47
CA LEU A 37 -1.77 14.17 8.57
C LEU A 37 -1.96 13.08 7.48
N PRO A 38 -0.93 12.63 6.74
CA PRO A 38 -1.08 11.58 5.72
C PRO A 38 -1.63 10.27 6.29
N TYR A 39 -1.18 9.87 7.48
CA TYR A 39 -1.62 8.64 8.14
C TYR A 39 -3.04 8.77 8.72
N CYS A 40 -3.38 9.93 9.27
CA CYS A 40 -4.75 10.22 9.69
C CYS A 40 -5.73 10.15 8.50
N VAL A 41 -5.35 10.71 7.36
CA VAL A 41 -6.16 10.63 6.13
C VAL A 41 -6.25 9.19 5.64
N GLN A 42 -5.14 8.45 5.62
CA GLN A 42 -5.16 7.03 5.28
C GLN A 42 -6.11 6.23 6.17
N PHE A 43 -6.10 6.47 7.48
CA PHE A 43 -7.00 5.80 8.43
C PHE A 43 -8.47 6.09 8.12
N LEU A 44 -8.83 7.36 7.93
CA LEU A 44 -10.21 7.75 7.59
C LEU A 44 -10.66 7.17 6.25
N VAL A 45 -9.79 7.22 5.24
CA VAL A 45 -10.06 6.64 3.92
C VAL A 45 -10.28 5.12 4.02
N THR A 46 -9.44 4.42 4.78
CA THR A 46 -9.56 2.97 4.99
C THR A 46 -10.92 2.61 5.57
N ILE A 47 -11.39 3.34 6.59
CA ILE A 47 -12.72 3.13 7.19
C ILE A 47 -13.83 3.38 6.18
N ILE A 48 -13.83 4.53 5.50
CA ILE A 48 -14.89 4.91 4.55
C ILE A 48 -14.97 3.90 3.41
N VAL A 49 -13.82 3.53 2.83
CA VAL A 49 -13.74 2.58 1.72
C VAL A 49 -14.19 1.20 2.17
N GLY A 50 -13.79 0.76 3.37
CA GLY A 50 -14.26 -0.50 3.95
C GLY A 50 -15.79 -0.56 4.03
N GLN A 51 -16.41 0.47 4.61
CA GLN A 51 -17.87 0.57 4.73
C GLN A 51 -18.59 0.56 3.36
N ILE A 52 -18.06 1.27 2.37
CA ILE A 52 -18.63 1.29 1.00
C ILE A 52 -18.58 -0.10 0.40
N VAL A 53 -17.44 -0.78 0.52
CA VAL A 53 -17.22 -2.11 -0.08
C VAL A 53 -18.05 -3.18 0.62
N ASP A 54 -18.19 -3.11 1.95
CA ASP A 54 -19.07 -4.02 2.69
C ASP A 54 -20.54 -3.84 2.27
N ARG A 55 -21.00 -2.60 2.07
CA ARG A 55 -22.36 -2.33 1.56
C ARG A 55 -22.56 -2.86 0.14
N LEU A 56 -21.56 -2.69 -0.74
CA LEU A 56 -21.60 -3.23 -2.10
C LEU A 56 -21.61 -4.77 -2.12
N ARG A 57 -20.90 -5.39 -1.17
CA ARG A 57 -20.87 -6.85 -0.96
C ARG A 57 -22.23 -7.38 -0.50
N VAL A 58 -22.85 -6.74 0.50
CA VAL A 58 -24.18 -7.15 1.02
C VAL A 58 -25.26 -7.05 -0.06
N ARG A 59 -25.17 -6.05 -0.93
CA ARG A 59 -26.10 -5.87 -2.06
C ARG A 59 -25.88 -6.84 -3.23
N LYS A 60 -24.86 -7.71 -3.15
CA LYS A 60 -24.47 -8.69 -4.19
C LYS A 60 -24.36 -8.08 -5.60
N THR A 61 -24.04 -6.79 -5.69
CA THR A 61 -24.02 -6.06 -6.98
C THR A 61 -22.80 -6.43 -7.82
N PHE A 62 -21.71 -6.84 -7.17
CA PHE A 62 -20.44 -7.15 -7.82
C PHE A 62 -19.78 -8.37 -7.16
N SER A 63 -18.99 -9.12 -7.95
CA SER A 63 -18.14 -10.19 -7.42
C SER A 63 -17.05 -9.63 -6.51
N ILE A 64 -16.69 -10.40 -5.47
CA ILE A 64 -15.60 -10.08 -4.53
C ILE A 64 -14.29 -9.86 -5.31
N THR A 65 -14.03 -10.71 -6.31
CA THR A 65 -12.85 -10.58 -7.19
C THR A 65 -12.77 -9.20 -7.85
N THR A 66 -13.89 -8.73 -8.41
CA THR A 66 -13.96 -7.42 -9.09
C THR A 66 -13.80 -6.27 -8.11
N LEU A 67 -14.42 -6.35 -6.93
CA LEU A 67 -14.29 -5.35 -5.87
C LEU A 67 -12.82 -5.20 -5.43
N ARG A 68 -12.18 -6.32 -5.07
CA ARG A 68 -10.80 -6.29 -4.56
C ARG A 68 -9.80 -5.86 -5.63
N LYS A 69 -9.99 -6.26 -6.90
CA LYS A 69 -9.17 -5.78 -8.02
C LYS A 69 -9.31 -4.27 -8.18
N THR A 70 -10.54 -3.76 -8.23
CA THR A 70 -10.80 -2.33 -8.43
C THR A 70 -10.20 -1.48 -7.30
N GLN A 71 -10.38 -1.88 -6.04
CA GLN A 71 -9.77 -1.20 -4.90
C GLN A 71 -8.24 -1.19 -4.96
N THR A 72 -7.64 -2.32 -5.32
CA THR A 72 -6.18 -2.46 -5.42
C THR A 72 -5.62 -1.62 -6.56
N ILE A 73 -6.28 -1.59 -7.71
CA ILE A 73 -5.89 -0.76 -8.87
C ILE A 73 -5.96 0.72 -8.51
N ILE A 74 -7.12 1.18 -8.00
CA ILE A 74 -7.33 2.60 -7.68
C ILE A 74 -6.33 3.05 -6.62
N GLY A 75 -6.13 2.24 -5.58
CA GLY A 75 -5.19 2.55 -4.51
C GLY A 75 -3.75 2.60 -5.00
N THR A 76 -3.29 1.60 -5.76
CA THR A 76 -1.90 1.54 -6.21
C THR A 76 -1.61 2.55 -7.32
N ILE A 77 -2.44 2.65 -8.36
CA ILE A 77 -2.23 3.60 -9.46
C ILE A 77 -2.36 5.03 -8.97
N GLY A 78 -3.36 5.32 -8.13
CA GLY A 78 -3.52 6.64 -7.51
C GLY A 78 -2.29 7.02 -6.70
N ALA A 79 -1.84 6.14 -5.81
CA ALA A 79 -0.62 6.35 -5.03
C ALA A 79 0.62 6.59 -5.90
N CYS A 80 0.83 5.76 -6.93
CA CYS A 80 1.96 5.90 -7.85
C CYS A 80 1.91 7.22 -8.62
N GLY A 81 0.74 7.62 -9.11
CA GLY A 81 0.56 8.89 -9.83
C GLY A 81 0.91 10.10 -8.97
N PHE A 82 0.42 10.13 -7.73
CA PHE A 82 0.76 11.21 -6.78
C PHE A 82 2.22 11.17 -6.33
N LEU A 83 2.82 9.98 -6.17
CA LEU A 83 4.24 9.81 -5.88
C LEU A 83 5.13 10.42 -6.97
N ILE A 84 4.83 10.11 -8.24
CA ILE A 84 5.53 10.69 -9.38
C ILE A 84 5.34 12.21 -9.38
N ALA A 85 4.10 12.69 -9.18
CA ALA A 85 3.81 14.12 -9.14
C ALA A 85 4.67 14.87 -8.11
N ILE A 86 4.85 14.33 -6.89
CA ILE A 86 5.71 14.92 -5.86
C ILE A 86 7.13 15.14 -6.37
N GLY A 87 7.69 14.16 -7.10
CA GLY A 87 9.02 14.26 -7.69
C GLY A 87 9.16 15.43 -8.68
N TYR A 88 8.10 15.76 -9.43
CA TYR A 88 8.13 16.82 -10.43
C TYR A 88 7.74 18.21 -9.91
N MET A 89 7.21 18.31 -8.69
CA MET A 89 6.66 19.55 -8.16
C MET A 89 7.67 20.56 -7.60
N GLY A 90 8.96 20.22 -7.58
CA GLY A 90 10.03 21.17 -7.26
C GLY A 90 9.92 21.76 -5.85
N CYS A 91 10.01 23.10 -5.74
CA CYS A 91 10.11 23.82 -4.46
C CYS A 91 8.75 24.24 -3.84
N ASP A 92 7.61 23.92 -4.45
CA ASP A 92 6.31 24.28 -3.88
C ASP A 92 5.93 23.34 -2.72
N ARG A 93 6.20 23.83 -1.51
CA ARG A 93 6.02 23.10 -0.25
C ARG A 93 4.57 22.65 -0.04
N PHE A 94 3.62 23.55 -0.29
CA PHE A 94 2.22 23.32 0.05
C PHE A 94 1.61 22.24 -0.85
N ARG A 95 1.87 22.35 -2.16
CA ARG A 95 1.39 21.34 -3.10
C ARG A 95 2.03 19.97 -2.83
N ALA A 96 3.33 19.92 -2.52
CA ALA A 96 4.03 18.65 -2.26
C ALA A 96 3.43 17.91 -1.05
N VAL A 97 3.08 18.64 0.01
CA VAL A 97 2.38 18.08 1.17
C VAL A 97 1.01 17.53 0.79
N ILE A 98 0.21 18.28 0.02
CA ILE A 98 -1.12 17.81 -0.43
C ILE A 98 -1.00 16.52 -1.26
N CYS A 99 -0.10 16.49 -2.26
CA CYS A 99 0.09 15.30 -3.08
C CYS A 99 0.58 14.11 -2.25
N CYS A 100 1.40 14.36 -1.23
CA CYS A 100 1.85 13.33 -0.30
C CYS A 100 0.71 12.76 0.54
N VAL A 101 -0.14 13.63 1.11
CA VAL A 101 -1.35 13.22 1.85
C VAL A 101 -2.29 12.42 0.95
N LEU A 102 -2.49 12.84 -0.30
CA LEU A 102 -3.29 12.10 -1.27
C LEU A 102 -2.65 10.75 -1.59
N ALA A 103 -1.35 10.68 -1.87
CA ALA A 103 -0.65 9.43 -2.16
C ALA A 103 -0.84 8.41 -1.03
N VAL A 104 -0.59 8.80 0.22
CA VAL A 104 -0.76 7.94 1.41
C VAL A 104 -2.23 7.62 1.67
N GLY A 105 -3.15 8.55 1.39
CA GLY A 105 -4.59 8.30 1.41
C GLY A 105 -5.01 7.19 0.43
N PHE A 106 -4.48 7.20 -0.81
CA PHE A 106 -4.72 6.15 -1.79
C PHE A 106 -4.15 4.78 -1.37
N LEU A 107 -3.08 4.74 -0.57
CA LEU A 107 -2.63 3.48 0.06
C LEU A 107 -3.71 2.87 0.98
N GLY A 108 -4.63 3.67 1.54
CA GLY A 108 -5.78 3.18 2.30
C GLY A 108 -6.80 2.40 1.47
N PHE A 109 -6.93 2.70 0.16
CA PHE A 109 -7.73 1.87 -0.74
C PHE A 109 -7.05 0.52 -1.00
N HIS A 110 -5.73 0.53 -1.09
CA HIS A 110 -4.93 -0.67 -1.33
C HIS A 110 -5.05 -1.67 -0.17
N THR A 111 -4.94 -1.21 1.07
CA THR A 111 -5.07 -2.07 2.27
C THR A 111 -6.43 -2.77 2.31
N CYS A 112 -7.52 -2.04 2.04
CA CYS A 112 -8.87 -2.61 1.95
C CYS A 112 -9.05 -3.60 0.79
N GLY A 113 -8.24 -3.51 -0.27
CA GLY A 113 -8.27 -4.43 -1.40
C GLY A 113 -7.42 -5.68 -1.15
N ALA A 114 -6.10 -5.52 -1.24
CA ALA A 114 -5.17 -6.64 -1.32
C ALA A 114 -4.88 -7.31 0.03
N ILE A 115 -4.90 -6.58 1.16
CA ILE A 115 -4.65 -7.22 2.46
C ILE A 115 -5.87 -8.05 2.88
N ILE A 116 -7.07 -7.48 2.75
CA ILE A 116 -8.32 -8.19 3.09
C ILE A 116 -8.57 -9.37 2.15
N SER A 117 -8.09 -9.31 0.90
CA SER A 117 -8.26 -10.42 -0.04
C SER A 117 -7.73 -11.77 0.45
N HIS A 118 -6.74 -11.79 1.34
CA HIS A 118 -6.25 -13.04 1.95
C HIS A 118 -7.34 -13.72 2.81
N LEU A 119 -8.16 -12.93 3.49
CA LEU A 119 -9.28 -13.41 4.30
C LEU A 119 -10.43 -13.93 3.43
N ASP A 120 -10.64 -13.35 2.24
CA ASP A 120 -11.69 -13.78 1.32
C ASP A 120 -11.36 -15.13 0.64
N VAL A 121 -10.08 -15.42 0.41
CA VAL A 121 -9.62 -16.65 -0.28
C VAL A 121 -9.56 -17.85 0.66
N ALA A 122 -9.08 -17.66 1.88
CA ALA A 122 -8.95 -18.72 2.88
C ALA A 122 -9.03 -18.18 4.31
N SER A 123 -10.26 -18.07 4.82
CA SER A 123 -10.56 -17.55 6.16
C SER A 123 -9.96 -18.41 7.28
N ASN A 124 -9.93 -19.74 7.14
CA ASN A 124 -9.47 -20.66 8.18
C ASN A 124 -7.95 -20.67 8.32
N TYR A 125 -7.22 -20.41 7.24
CA TYR A 125 -5.76 -20.35 7.21
C TYR A 125 -5.22 -18.92 7.04
N ALA A 126 -6.08 -17.90 7.18
CA ALA A 126 -5.74 -16.52 6.89
C ALA A 126 -4.52 -16.03 7.71
N GLY A 127 -4.46 -16.39 9.00
CA GLY A 127 -3.34 -16.03 9.87
C GLY A 127 -2.01 -16.58 9.36
N THR A 128 -1.99 -17.85 8.93
CA THR A 128 -0.79 -18.49 8.37
C THR A 128 -0.38 -17.87 7.04
N ILE A 129 -1.33 -17.63 6.15
CA ILE A 129 -1.07 -17.04 4.82
C ILE A 129 -0.54 -15.61 4.98
N VAL A 130 -1.18 -14.79 5.82
CA VAL A 130 -0.73 -13.43 6.10
C VAL A 130 0.63 -13.45 6.78
N GLY A 131 0.89 -14.40 7.69
CA GLY A 131 2.21 -14.60 8.30
C GLY A 131 3.30 -14.84 7.26
N ILE A 132 3.11 -15.83 6.38
CA ILE A 132 4.08 -16.17 5.31
C ILE A 132 4.28 -14.98 4.37
N THR A 133 3.20 -14.34 3.91
CA THR A 133 3.30 -13.20 2.98
C THR A 133 3.93 -11.98 3.64
N ASN A 134 3.78 -11.81 4.95
CA ASN A 134 4.44 -10.74 5.71
C ASN A 134 5.94 -11.03 5.89
N SER A 135 6.32 -12.26 6.23
CA SER A 135 7.73 -12.68 6.30
C SER A 135 8.47 -12.50 4.98
N LEU A 136 7.81 -12.76 3.84
CA LEU A 136 8.39 -12.49 2.53
C LEU A 136 8.39 -10.99 2.19
N ALA A 137 7.42 -10.22 2.71
CA ALA A 137 7.31 -8.78 2.46
C ALA A 137 8.28 -7.92 3.28
N THR A 138 8.81 -8.43 4.40
CA THR A 138 9.85 -7.74 5.18
C THR A 138 11.21 -7.73 4.48
N ILE A 139 11.51 -8.71 3.60
CA ILE A 139 12.76 -8.73 2.81
C ILE A 139 12.89 -7.46 1.95
N PRO A 140 11.90 -7.09 1.11
CA PRO A 140 11.88 -5.79 0.43
C PRO A 140 11.91 -4.59 1.38
N GLY A 141 11.31 -4.72 2.57
CA GLY A 141 11.34 -3.69 3.61
C GLY A 141 12.75 -3.41 4.15
N PHE A 142 13.65 -4.39 4.11
CA PHE A 142 15.07 -4.22 4.42
C PHE A 142 15.87 -3.69 3.22
N VAL A 143 15.62 -4.26 2.03
CA VAL A 143 16.36 -3.90 0.80
C VAL A 143 16.01 -2.49 0.31
N GLY A 144 14.77 -2.05 0.45
CA GLY A 144 14.29 -0.75 -0.02
C GLY A 144 15.06 0.43 0.57
N PRO A 145 15.11 0.60 1.90
CA PRO A 145 15.89 1.65 2.54
C PRO A 145 17.39 1.57 2.21
N TYR A 146 17.95 0.37 2.00
CA TYR A 146 19.34 0.22 1.56
C TYR A 146 19.55 0.80 0.15
N VAL A 147 18.67 0.49 -0.80
CA VAL A 147 18.74 1.03 -2.17
C VAL A 147 18.53 2.54 -2.17
N VAL A 148 17.54 3.04 -1.42
CA VAL A 148 17.27 4.47 -1.25
C VAL A 148 18.48 5.17 -0.64
N GLY A 149 19.08 4.59 0.40
CA GLY A 149 20.28 5.10 1.06
C GLY A 149 21.49 5.13 0.12
N ALA A 150 21.70 4.07 -0.68
CA ALA A 150 22.78 4.01 -1.66
C ALA A 150 22.66 5.11 -2.74
N ILE A 151 21.44 5.39 -3.19
CA ILE A 151 21.16 6.44 -4.18
C ILE A 151 21.32 7.84 -3.57
N THR A 152 20.94 8.02 -2.29
CA THR A 152 20.92 9.33 -1.62
C THR A 152 22.21 9.70 -0.89
N LYS A 153 23.13 8.75 -0.65
CA LYS A 153 24.33 8.93 0.20
C LYS A 153 25.22 10.12 -0.19
N ASN A 154 25.31 10.44 -1.48
CA ASN A 154 26.16 11.52 -2.01
C ASN A 154 25.42 12.56 -2.86
N ASN A 155 24.10 12.42 -3.05
CA ASN A 155 23.36 13.24 -4.00
C ASN A 155 21.91 13.48 -3.55
N GLN A 156 21.71 14.29 -2.50
CA GLN A 156 20.40 14.72 -1.98
C GLN A 156 19.73 15.75 -2.92
N THR A 157 19.73 15.47 -4.21
CA THR A 157 19.13 16.31 -5.25
C THR A 157 17.72 15.83 -5.57
N VAL A 158 16.90 16.75 -6.10
CA VAL A 158 15.53 16.44 -6.54
C VAL A 158 15.51 15.31 -7.57
N GLU A 159 16.56 15.18 -8.39
CA GLU A 159 16.69 14.10 -9.39
C GLU A 159 16.85 12.71 -8.76
N ALA A 160 17.64 12.58 -7.69
CA ALA A 160 17.78 11.32 -6.98
C ALA A 160 16.45 10.88 -6.36
N TRP A 161 15.70 11.83 -5.78
CA TRP A 161 14.36 11.57 -5.24
C TRP A 161 13.35 11.19 -6.33
N ARG A 162 13.39 11.83 -7.50
CA ARG A 162 12.58 11.44 -8.67
C ARG A 162 12.85 10.00 -9.09
N LEU A 163 14.12 9.59 -9.13
CA LEU A 163 14.50 8.23 -9.47
C LEU A 163 13.91 7.23 -8.47
N ILE A 164 14.00 7.50 -7.17
CA ILE A 164 13.45 6.65 -6.11
C ILE A 164 11.92 6.53 -6.23
N PHE A 165 11.23 7.65 -6.46
CA PHE A 165 9.78 7.64 -6.61
C PHE A 165 9.34 6.89 -7.88
N ASN A 166 10.07 7.04 -8.99
CA ASN A 166 9.81 6.31 -10.22
C ASN A 166 10.05 4.79 -10.07
N ILE A 167 11.11 4.38 -9.38
CA ILE A 167 11.36 2.96 -9.06
C ILE A 167 10.22 2.40 -8.20
N SER A 168 9.81 3.14 -7.17
CA SER A 168 8.70 2.75 -6.29
C SER A 168 7.38 2.63 -7.04
N ALA A 169 7.11 3.56 -7.94
CA ALA A 169 5.92 3.55 -8.80
C ALA A 169 5.96 2.36 -9.78
N GLY A 170 7.11 2.06 -10.36
CA GLY A 170 7.29 0.91 -11.26
C GLY A 170 7.03 -0.42 -10.57
N ILE A 171 7.60 -0.62 -9.37
CA ILE A 171 7.39 -1.83 -8.55
C ILE A 171 5.91 -1.94 -8.13
N GLY A 172 5.30 -0.82 -7.72
CA GLY A 172 3.87 -0.77 -7.37
C GLY A 172 2.97 -1.13 -8.54
N ALA A 173 3.18 -0.52 -9.71
CA ALA A 173 2.42 -0.78 -10.93
C ALA A 173 2.57 -2.23 -11.41
N PHE A 174 3.79 -2.76 -11.42
CA PHE A 174 4.04 -4.18 -11.75
C PHE A 174 3.31 -5.12 -10.79
N GLY A 175 3.42 -4.86 -9.48
CA GLY A 175 2.71 -5.63 -8.46
C GLY A 175 1.19 -5.61 -8.64
N SER A 176 0.64 -4.44 -8.97
CA SER A 176 -0.80 -4.26 -9.25
C SER A 176 -1.21 -5.03 -10.50
N LEU A 177 -0.43 -4.97 -11.58
CA LEU A 177 -0.71 -5.70 -12.82
C LEU A 177 -0.76 -7.21 -12.58
N VAL A 178 0.26 -7.76 -11.92
CA VAL A 178 0.31 -9.19 -11.57
C VAL A 178 -0.89 -9.56 -10.70
N TYR A 179 -1.23 -8.74 -9.70
CA TYR A 179 -2.41 -8.98 -8.87
C TYR A 179 -3.69 -9.00 -9.70
N CYS A 180 -3.88 -8.05 -10.61
CA CYS A 180 -5.09 -7.98 -11.43
C CYS A 180 -5.27 -9.17 -12.37
N ILE A 181 -4.17 -9.70 -12.90
CA ILE A 181 -4.20 -10.87 -13.79
C ILE A 181 -4.52 -12.13 -12.99
N PHE A 182 -3.80 -12.38 -11.89
CA PHE A 182 -3.83 -13.68 -11.21
C PHE A 182 -4.80 -13.77 -10.04
N PHE A 183 -5.26 -12.65 -9.48
CA PHE A 183 -6.14 -12.70 -8.30
C PHE A 183 -7.52 -13.28 -8.65
N ASN A 184 -7.92 -14.29 -7.89
CA ASN A 184 -9.30 -14.78 -7.83
C ASN A 184 -9.76 -14.77 -6.37
N GLY A 185 -10.89 -14.13 -6.11
CA GLY A 185 -11.49 -13.97 -4.78
C GLY A 185 -12.52 -15.05 -4.44
N GLU A 186 -12.49 -16.18 -5.14
CA GLU A 186 -13.27 -17.37 -4.80
C GLU A 186 -12.60 -18.14 -3.66
N GLU A 187 -13.43 -18.63 -2.74
CA GLU A 187 -12.98 -19.48 -1.64
C GLU A 187 -12.32 -20.73 -2.21
N GLN A 188 -11.10 -21.02 -1.74
CA GLN A 188 -10.34 -22.15 -2.25
C GLN A 188 -10.82 -23.46 -1.64
N SER A 189 -10.76 -24.55 -2.42
CA SER A 189 -11.25 -25.88 -2.01
C SER A 189 -10.60 -26.41 -0.73
N TRP A 190 -9.33 -26.08 -0.51
CA TRP A 190 -8.55 -26.45 0.67
C TRP A 190 -8.86 -25.59 1.91
N ASN A 191 -9.72 -24.57 1.81
CA ASN A 191 -10.17 -23.78 2.96
C ASN A 191 -11.18 -24.55 3.84
N ARG A 192 -11.72 -25.69 3.39
CA ARG A 192 -12.64 -26.49 4.19
C ARG A 192 -11.86 -27.23 5.28
N ILE A 193 -12.14 -26.92 6.53
CA ILE A 193 -11.79 -27.80 7.65
C ILE A 193 -12.76 -28.97 7.55
N GLU A 194 -12.27 -30.17 7.22
CA GLU A 194 -13.06 -31.38 7.42
C GLU A 194 -13.43 -31.44 8.90
N HIS A 195 -14.71 -31.27 9.20
CA HIS A 195 -15.23 -31.68 10.50
C HIS A 195 -15.11 -33.20 10.53
N GLU A 196 -14.17 -33.69 11.34
CA GLU A 196 -14.08 -35.07 11.79
C GLU A 196 -15.35 -35.40 12.60
N ASN A 197 -16.47 -35.62 11.91
CA ASN A 197 -17.65 -36.25 12.46
C ASN A 197 -17.81 -37.58 11.72
N ASP A 198 -17.27 -38.66 12.31
CA ASP A 198 -17.90 -39.99 12.38
C ASP A 198 -16.92 -41.02 12.95
N THR A 199 -16.82 -41.11 14.28
CA THR A 199 -16.68 -42.39 15.01
C THR A 199 -17.08 -42.20 16.47
N ILE A 200 -18.38 -42.23 16.76
CA ILE A 200 -18.88 -42.89 17.98
C ILE A 200 -20.10 -43.70 17.54
N GLU A 201 -19.88 -45.02 17.44
CA GLU A 201 -20.90 -46.08 17.39
C GLU A 201 -21.90 -45.97 18.54
#